data_AF-Q32ZM7-F1
#
_entry.id   AF-Q32ZM7-F1
#
_cell.length_a   1.000
_cell.length_b   1.000
_cell.length_c   1.000
_cell.angle_alpha   90.00
_cell.angle_beta   90.00
_cell.angle_gamma   90.00
#
_symmetry.space_group_name_H-M   'P 1'
#
loop_
_entity.id
_entity.type
_entity.pdbx_description
1 polymer ?
#
loop_
_entity_poly.entity_id
_entity_poly.type
_entity_poly.pdbx_seq_one_letter_code
_entity_poly.pdbx_strand_id
1 'polypeptide(L)'
;WRVCWENELQLSDHLELAQFFRTTYGPTGSFNAKPFDGGRSWAGARPELRAIAYDSQGVAAHMGSLRRFIKVGTTDVLVAELGLYGVRPDLEGLGISQSIRAMYPVLQELRVPFAFG
;
A
#
# COMPACT_ATOMS: atom_id res chain seq x y z
N TRP A 1 -8.66 -4.33 -8.53
CA TRP A 1 -8.24 -3.52 -7.38
C TRP A 1 -9.42 -3.37 -6.43
N ARG A 2 -9.20 -3.68 -5.15
CA ARG A 2 -10.06 -3.29 -4.03
C ARG A 2 -9.40 -2.09 -3.36
N VAL A 3 -10.10 -0.96 -3.31
CA VAL A 3 -9.68 0.20 -2.51
C VAL A 3 -10.54 0.17 -1.24
N CYS A 4 -9.91 0.14 -0.07
CA CYS A 4 -10.58 -0.05 1.20
C CYS A 4 -9.86 0.67 2.33
N TRP A 5 -10.60 1.00 3.37
CA TRP A 5 -10.04 1.56 4.60
C TRP A 5 -9.38 0.47 5.43
N GLU A 6 -8.32 0.83 6.13
CA GLU A 6 -7.55 -0.09 6.97
C GLU A 6 -8.39 -0.76 8.07
N ASN A 7 -9.44 -0.08 8.55
CA ASN A 7 -10.36 -0.61 9.56
C ASN A 7 -11.44 -1.54 8.98
N GLU A 8 -11.54 -1.68 7.66
CA GLU A 8 -12.43 -2.63 7.00
C GLU A 8 -11.77 -4.01 6.82
N LEU A 9 -10.44 -4.08 6.94
CA LEU A 9 -9.69 -5.32 6.83
C LEU A 9 -9.91 -6.21 8.05
N GLN A 10 -10.04 -7.50 7.78
CA GLN A 10 -10.12 -8.55 8.78
C GLN A 10 -8.74 -9.16 9.03
N LEU A 11 -8.61 -9.96 10.10
CA LEU A 11 -7.36 -10.66 10.41
C LEU A 11 -6.84 -11.48 9.22
N SER A 12 -7.73 -12.16 8.48
CA SER A 12 -7.36 -12.93 7.29
C SER A 12 -6.73 -12.07 6.20
N ASP A 13 -7.24 -10.86 5.96
CA ASP A 13 -6.66 -9.92 5.00
C ASP A 13 -5.25 -9.50 5.43
N HIS A 14 -5.04 -9.24 6.72
CA HIS A 14 -3.72 -8.90 7.26
C HIS A 14 -2.71 -10.05 7.11
N LEU A 15 -3.14 -11.29 7.35
CA LEU A 15 -2.28 -12.46 7.19
C LEU A 15 -1.86 -12.67 5.73
N GLU A 16 -2.79 -12.54 4.78
CA GLU A 16 -2.51 -12.63 3.36
C GLU A 16 -1.55 -11.51 2.91
N LEU A 17 -1.81 -10.27 3.31
CA LEU A 17 -0.94 -9.13 3.01
C LEU A 17 0.46 -9.31 3.61
N ALA A 18 0.57 -9.81 4.85
CA ALA A 18 1.86 -10.09 5.46
C ALA A 18 2.64 -11.16 4.68
N GLN A 19 1.97 -12.21 4.22
CA GLN A 19 2.60 -13.20 3.33
C GLN A 19 3.05 -12.57 2.01
N PHE A 20 2.19 -11.77 1.37
CA PHE A 20 2.52 -11.03 0.17
C PHE A 20 3.78 -10.16 0.37
N PHE A 21 3.84 -9.34 1.42
CA PHE A 21 5.01 -8.48 1.66
C PHE A 21 6.29 -9.24 1.95
N ARG A 22 6.24 -10.39 2.64
CA ARG A 22 7.42 -11.23 2.82
C ARG A 22 7.92 -11.80 1.49
N THR A 23 7.01 -12.24 0.62
CA THR A 23 7.37 -12.75 -0.71
C THR A 23 7.94 -11.65 -1.61
N THR A 24 7.36 -10.45 -1.56
CA THR A 24 7.78 -9.32 -2.41
C THR A 24 9.07 -8.66 -1.92
N TYR A 25 9.23 -8.45 -0.60
CA TYR A 25 10.40 -7.75 -0.06
C TYR A 25 11.53 -8.67 0.43
N GLY A 26 11.25 -9.93 0.74
CA GLY A 26 12.25 -10.90 1.19
C GLY A 26 13.45 -11.06 0.23
N PRO A 27 13.25 -11.12 -1.10
CA PRO A 27 14.35 -11.19 -2.07
C PRO A 27 15.31 -9.99 -2.01
N THR A 28 14.85 -8.83 -1.53
CA THR A 28 15.69 -7.62 -1.37
C THR A 28 16.50 -7.60 -0.07
N GLY A 29 16.28 -8.58 0.82
CA GLY A 29 16.98 -8.73 2.08
C GLY A 29 16.05 -9.20 3.21
N SER A 30 16.55 -10.12 4.04
CA SER A 30 15.78 -10.68 5.16
C SER A 30 15.29 -9.61 6.15
N PHE A 31 16.06 -8.53 6.32
CA PHE A 31 15.67 -7.38 7.13
C PHE A 31 14.39 -6.71 6.62
N ASN A 32 14.15 -6.67 5.31
CA ASN A 32 12.98 -6.03 4.72
C ASN A 32 11.70 -6.86 4.87
N ALA A 33 11.82 -8.19 5.03
CA ALA A 33 10.68 -9.08 5.30
C ALA A 33 10.33 -9.17 6.80
N LYS A 34 11.30 -8.95 7.69
CA LYS A 34 11.15 -9.07 9.15
C LYS A 34 9.96 -8.28 9.75
N PRO A 35 9.61 -7.07 9.28
CA PRO A 35 8.45 -6.35 9.82
C PRO A 35 7.13 -7.09 9.68
N PHE A 36 7.03 -8.03 8.74
CA PHE A 36 5.80 -8.74 8.38
C PHE A 36 5.68 -10.11 9.07
N ASP A 37 6.62 -10.47 9.94
CA ASP A 37 6.51 -11.65 10.78
C ASP A 37 5.34 -11.56 11.77
N GLY A 38 4.76 -12.70 12.11
CA GLY A 38 3.61 -12.76 13.03
C GLY A 38 2.31 -12.17 12.46
N GLY A 39 2.23 -11.92 11.14
CA GLY A 39 1.00 -11.47 10.49
C GLY A 39 0.80 -9.96 10.42
N ARG A 40 1.82 -9.16 10.75
CA ARG A 40 1.76 -7.70 10.60
C ARG A 40 1.79 -7.34 9.11
N SER A 41 0.87 -6.49 8.63
CA SER A 41 0.80 -6.08 7.22
C SER A 41 1.28 -4.64 6.95
N TRP A 42 2.20 -4.15 7.77
CA TRP A 42 2.85 -2.84 7.60
C TRP A 42 4.23 -2.79 8.25
N ALA A 43 5.07 -1.90 7.74
CA ALA A 43 6.39 -1.59 8.27
C ALA A 43 6.48 -0.07 8.47
N GLY A 44 6.82 0.37 9.69
CA GLY A 44 6.74 1.79 10.04
C GLY A 44 5.30 2.22 10.27
N ALA A 45 4.79 3.15 9.45
CA ALA A 45 3.44 3.67 9.59
C ALA A 45 2.39 2.68 9.04
N ARG A 46 1.32 2.47 9.82
CA ARG A 46 0.14 1.70 9.39
C ARG A 46 -0.67 2.53 8.40
N PRO A 47 -0.96 2.06 7.16
CA PRO A 47 -1.81 2.77 6.21
C PRO A 47 -3.19 3.09 6.79
N GLU A 48 -3.85 4.16 6.33
CA GLU A 48 -5.27 4.36 6.61
C GLU A 48 -6.15 3.86 5.46
N LEU A 49 -5.62 3.90 4.23
CA LEU A 49 -6.27 3.44 3.01
C LEU A 49 -5.33 2.50 2.27
N ARG A 50 -5.89 1.45 1.66
CA ARG A 50 -5.13 0.50 0.83
C ARG A 50 -5.79 0.30 -0.52
N ALA A 51 -4.96 0.18 -1.55
CA ALA A 51 -5.33 -0.42 -2.81
C ALA A 51 -4.66 -1.79 -2.92
N ILE A 52 -5.48 -2.81 -3.14
CA ILE A 52 -5.04 -4.20 -3.21
C ILE A 52 -5.51 -4.79 -4.54
N ALA A 53 -4.58 -5.22 -5.38
CA ALA A 53 -4.90 -5.97 -6.59
C ALA A 53 -4.94 -7.45 -6.26
N TYR A 54 -5.91 -8.16 -6.85
CA TYR A 54 -6.05 -9.61 -6.71
C TYR A 54 -6.11 -10.25 -8.09
N ASP A 55 -5.59 -11.47 -8.17
CA ASP A 55 -5.84 -12.40 -9.26
C ASP A 55 -6.22 -13.78 -8.69
N SER A 56 -6.19 -14.83 -9.50
CA SER A 56 -6.54 -16.19 -9.05
C SER A 56 -5.56 -16.78 -8.03
N GLN A 57 -4.38 -16.18 -7.84
CA GLN A 57 -3.35 -16.61 -6.89
C GLN A 57 -3.31 -15.75 -5.61
N GLY A 58 -4.28 -14.85 -5.43
CA GLY A 58 -4.39 -13.97 -4.25
C GLY A 58 -3.90 -12.56 -4.54
N VAL A 59 -3.29 -11.90 -3.55
CA VAL A 59 -2.75 -10.53 -3.71
C VAL A 59 -1.68 -10.50 -4.81
N ALA A 60 -1.94 -9.70 -5.84
CA ALA A 60 -1.07 -9.47 -6.99
C ALA A 60 -0.22 -8.20 -6.85
N ALA A 61 -0.76 -7.17 -6.20
CA ALA A 61 -0.07 -5.91 -5.93
C ALA A 61 -0.71 -5.14 -4.79
N HIS A 62 0.03 -4.22 -4.18
CA HIS A 62 -0.43 -3.39 -3.08
C HIS A 62 0.13 -1.96 -3.16
N MET A 63 -0.65 -1.00 -2.67
CA MET A 63 -0.22 0.35 -2.28
C MET A 63 -0.99 0.81 -1.04
N GLY A 64 -0.29 1.29 -0.04
CA GLY A 64 -0.87 1.96 1.14
C GLY A 64 -0.82 3.47 0.98
N SER A 65 -1.75 4.17 1.60
CA SER A 65 -1.79 5.63 1.67
C SER A 65 -2.11 6.12 3.08
N LEU A 66 -1.50 7.25 3.44
CA LEU A 66 -1.71 8.00 4.68
C LEU A 66 -1.80 9.49 4.40
N ARG A 67 -2.88 10.13 4.87
CA ARG A 67 -2.98 11.57 4.90
C ARG A 67 -2.01 12.15 5.93
N ARG A 68 -1.26 13.15 5.47
CA ARG A 68 -0.34 13.95 6.27
C ARG A 68 -0.58 15.42 5.97
N PHE A 69 -0.22 16.27 6.92
CA PHE A 69 -0.01 17.68 6.65
C PHE A 69 1.49 17.93 6.54
N ILE A 70 1.90 18.58 5.46
CA ILE A 70 3.26 19.11 5.30
C ILE A 70 3.21 20.63 5.25
N LYS A 71 4.28 21.27 5.72
CA LYS A 71 4.37 22.73 5.67
C LYS A 71 4.95 23.17 4.32
N VAL A 72 4.21 24.01 3.59
CA VAL A 72 4.66 24.65 2.35
C VAL A 72 4.64 26.17 2.57
N GLY A 73 5.83 26.75 2.76
CA GLY A 73 5.96 28.14 3.21
C GLY A 73 5.33 28.32 4.59
N THR A 74 4.23 29.09 4.65
CA THR A 74 3.48 29.34 5.89
C THR A 74 2.23 28.48 6.04
N THR A 75 1.85 27.69 5.02
CA THR A 75 0.58 26.98 4.95
C THR A 75 0.78 25.49 5.19
N ASP A 76 -0.13 24.88 5.95
CA ASP A 76 -0.19 23.42 6.09
C ASP A 76 -1.03 22.84 4.96
N VAL A 77 -0.45 21.92 4.20
CA VAL A 77 -1.06 21.32 3.00
C VAL A 77 -1.31 19.83 3.27
N LEU A 78 -2.55 19.40 3.06
CA LEU A 78 -2.91 17.99 3.08
C LEU A 78 -2.28 17.25 1.89
N VAL A 79 -1.60 16.15 2.14
CA VAL A 79 -0.95 15.29 1.14
C VAL A 79 -1.18 13.81 1.48
N ALA A 80 -0.95 12.92 0.50
CA ALA A 80 -0.90 11.47 0.73
C ALA A 80 0.56 10.98 0.71
N GLU A 81 0.99 10.42 1.82
CA GLU A 81 2.17 9.58 1.90
C GLU A 81 1.80 8.18 1.40
N LEU A 82 2.40 7.77 0.28
CA LEU A 82 2.26 6.45 -0.32
C LEU A 82 3.36 5.54 0.20
N GLY A 83 3.05 4.27 0.41
CA GLY A 83 4.03 3.33 0.93
C GLY A 83 3.56 1.90 0.82
N LEU A 84 4.41 0.97 1.25
CA LEU A 84 4.17 -0.47 1.12
C LEU A 84 3.81 -0.85 -0.33
N TYR A 85 4.45 -0.20 -1.29
CA TYR A 85 4.26 -0.52 -2.70
C TYR A 85 4.91 -1.86 -3.01
N GLY A 86 4.19 -2.74 -3.70
CA GLY A 86 4.75 -4.00 -4.18
C GLY A 86 3.91 -4.60 -5.29
N VAL A 87 4.58 -5.35 -6.17
CA VAL A 87 3.96 -6.24 -7.16
C VAL A 87 4.52 -7.63 -6.88
N ARG A 88 3.67 -8.66 -6.97
CA ARG A 88 4.12 -10.04 -6.76
C ARG A 88 5.20 -10.39 -7.80
N PRO A 89 6.30 -11.07 -7.45
CA PRO A 89 7.46 -11.25 -8.34
C PRO A 89 7.15 -11.85 -9.73
N ASP A 90 6.18 -12.75 -9.83
CA ASP A 90 5.74 -13.38 -11.09
C ASP A 90 5.03 -12.40 -12.04
N LEU A 91 4.63 -11.23 -11.55
CA LEU A 91 3.89 -10.21 -12.29
C LEU A 91 4.68 -8.92 -12.52
N GLU A 92 5.93 -8.86 -12.05
CA GLU A 92 6.81 -7.72 -12.32
C GLU A 92 7.04 -7.55 -13.84
N GLY A 93 7.18 -6.31 -14.28
CA GLY A 93 7.35 -5.99 -15.71
C GLY A 93 6.07 -6.02 -16.56
N LEU A 94 4.94 -6.48 -16.02
CA LEU A 94 3.65 -6.53 -16.75
C LEU A 94 2.83 -5.22 -16.68
N GLY A 95 3.41 -4.15 -16.14
CA GLY A 95 2.75 -2.84 -16.08
C GLY A 95 1.63 -2.72 -15.04
N ILE A 96 1.51 -3.64 -14.08
CA ILE A 96 0.51 -3.57 -13.00
C ILE A 96 0.60 -2.25 -12.22
N SER A 97 1.80 -1.67 -12.09
CA SER A 97 2.02 -0.35 -11.50
C SER A 97 1.18 0.76 -12.14
N GLN A 98 0.92 0.70 -13.45
CA GLN A 98 0.12 1.71 -14.15
C GLN A 98 -1.36 1.67 -13.76
N SER A 99 -1.82 0.53 -13.25
CA SER A 99 -3.20 0.34 -12.80
C SER A 99 -3.46 0.89 -11.39
N ILE A 100 -2.44 1.45 -10.72
CA ILE A 100 -2.56 2.13 -9.41
C ILE A 100 -3.51 3.36 -9.45
N ARG A 101 -3.84 3.86 -10.65
CA ARG A 101 -4.86 4.89 -10.87
C ARG A 101 -6.22 4.52 -10.26
N ALA A 102 -6.46 3.26 -9.92
CA ALA A 102 -7.62 2.83 -9.12
C ALA A 102 -7.79 3.61 -7.80
N MET A 103 -6.73 4.17 -7.22
CA MET A 103 -6.80 5.01 -6.01
C MET A 103 -7.31 6.44 -6.27
N TYR A 104 -7.24 6.91 -7.52
CA TYR A 104 -7.46 8.32 -7.85
C TYR A 104 -8.83 8.86 -7.41
N PRO A 105 -9.96 8.14 -7.60
CA PRO A 105 -11.26 8.63 -7.14
C PRO A 105 -11.30 8.90 -5.63
N VAL A 106 -10.75 7.98 -4.82
CA VAL A 106 -10.74 8.13 -3.37
C VAL A 106 -9.82 9.28 -2.94
N LEU A 107 -8.65 9.45 -3.58
CA LEU A 107 -7.77 10.59 -3.27
C LEU A 107 -8.42 11.95 -3.61
N GLN A 108 -9.22 12.01 -4.69
CA GLN A 108 -10.00 13.21 -5.05
C GLN A 108 -11.08 13.52 -4.01
N GLU A 109 -11.84 12.50 -3.57
CA GLU A 109 -12.84 12.66 -2.51
C GLU A 109 -12.23 13.15 -1.20
N LEU A 110 -11.04 12.65 -0.86
CA LEU A 110 -10.27 13.09 0.31
C LEU A 110 -9.62 14.47 0.14
N ARG A 111 -9.78 15.11 -1.03
CA ARG A 111 -9.20 16.41 -1.38
C ARG A 111 -7.69 16.44 -1.15
N VAL A 112 -7.03 15.35 -1.54
CA VAL A 112 -5.57 15.22 -1.45
C VAL A 112 -4.96 15.65 -2.79
N PRO A 113 -4.40 16.87 -2.91
CA PRO A 113 -3.91 17.39 -4.18
C PRO A 113 -2.61 16.73 -4.65
N PHE A 114 -1.81 16.17 -3.74
CA PHE A 114 -0.49 15.61 -4.05
C PHE A 114 -0.24 14.33 -3.25
N ALA A 115 0.50 13.40 -3.87
CA ALA A 115 0.96 12.18 -3.24
C ALA A 115 2.48 11.99 -3.47
N PHE A 116 3.18 11.39 -2.51
CA PHE A 116 4.63 11.13 -2.56
C PHE A 116 4.93 9.80 -1.85
N GLY A 117 6.03 9.12 -2.19
CA GLY A 117 6.42 7.85 -1.56
C GLY A 117 7.57 7.15 -2.28
#